data_AF-A0A6P0S924-F1
#
_entry.id   AF-A0A6P0S924-F1
#
_cell.length_a   1.000
_cell.length_b   1.000
_cell.length_c   1.000
_cell.angle_alpha   90.00
_cell.angle_beta   90.00
_cell.angle_gamma   90.00
#
_symmetry.space_group_name_H-M   'P 1'
#
loop_
_entity.id
_entity.type
_entity.pdbx_description
1 polymer ?
#
loop_
_entity_poly.entity_id
_entity_poly.type
_entity_poly.pdbx_seq_one_letter_code
_entity_poly.pdbx_strand_id
1 'polypeptide(L)'
;MYRKVESTPSSPEDLGLLNQARVGSEEIIDTLYEAVREKVNKKPKTYRKLARKDYLKVAKKRKPRTKQRKKAIKKQLQYLKRNLGHIEQLMQAGALFEGLSAAQYKKLLVIIRT
;
A
#
# COMPACT_ATOMS: atom_id res chain seq x y z
N MET A 1 -27.56 -22.87 -2.87
CA MET A 1 -27.05 -22.46 -1.54
C MET A 1 -25.82 -21.57 -1.72
N TYR A 2 -25.97 -20.25 -1.63
CA TYR A 2 -24.81 -19.35 -1.64
C TYR A 2 -24.18 -19.34 -0.25
N ARG A 3 -23.00 -19.94 -0.12
CA ARG A 3 -22.15 -19.85 1.08
C ARG A 3 -21.80 -18.38 1.25
N LYS A 4 -22.46 -17.68 2.19
CA LYS A 4 -21.98 -16.40 2.71
C LYS A 4 -20.54 -16.66 3.17
N VAL A 5 -19.57 -16.17 2.42
CA VAL A 5 -18.21 -16.05 2.91
C VAL A 5 -18.31 -15.12 4.09
N GLU A 6 -18.16 -15.67 5.29
CA GLU A 6 -18.13 -14.92 6.53
C GLU A 6 -17.04 -13.84 6.38
N SER A 7 -17.46 -12.58 6.28
CA SER A 7 -16.54 -11.47 6.37
C SER A 7 -15.99 -11.49 7.79
N THR A 8 -14.78 -12.00 7.96
CA THR A 8 -14.08 -11.96 9.24
C THR A 8 -14.15 -10.53 9.79
N PRO A 9 -14.54 -10.33 11.05
CA PRO A 9 -14.65 -8.99 11.61
C PRO A 9 -13.26 -8.38 11.60
N SER A 10 -13.10 -7.33 10.78
CA SER A 10 -11.86 -6.57 10.64
C SER A 10 -11.18 -6.34 11.98
N SER A 11 -10.11 -7.11 12.22
CA SER A 11 -9.31 -7.08 13.43
C SER A 11 -8.86 -5.63 13.68
N PRO A 12 -8.80 -5.16 14.94
CA PRO A 12 -8.39 -3.79 15.27
C PRO A 12 -7.10 -3.35 14.54
N GLU A 13 -6.20 -4.31 14.35
CA GLU A 13 -4.86 -4.21 13.76
C GLU A 13 -4.83 -3.93 12.25
N ASP A 14 -5.90 -4.23 11.51
CA ASP A 14 -5.91 -4.18 10.04
C ASP A 14 -5.52 -2.81 9.48
N LEU A 15 -5.96 -1.72 10.13
CA LEU A 15 -5.67 -0.37 9.65
C LEU A 15 -4.18 -0.02 9.81
N GLY A 16 -3.54 -0.53 10.86
CA GLY A 16 -2.11 -0.34 11.11
C GLY A 16 -1.28 -1.12 10.09
N LEU A 17 -1.62 -2.39 9.87
CA LEU A 17 -0.98 -3.26 8.88
C LEU A 17 -1.11 -2.67 7.47
N LEU A 18 -2.29 -2.22 7.07
CA LEU A 18 -2.49 -1.60 5.76
C LEU A 18 -1.70 -0.29 5.60
N ASN A 19 -1.54 0.48 6.67
CA ASN A 19 -0.68 1.66 6.62
C ASN A 19 0.80 1.28 6.45
N GLN A 20 1.29 0.23 7.13
CA GLN A 20 2.65 -0.26 6.95
C GLN A 20 2.88 -0.77 5.52
N ALA A 21 1.94 -1.56 4.99
CA ALA A 21 1.94 -2.01 3.59
C ALA A 21 1.99 -0.83 2.62
N ARG A 22 1.15 0.20 2.83
CA ARG A 22 1.17 1.42 2.01
C ARG A 22 2.53 2.11 2.06
N VAL A 23 3.10 2.35 3.25
CA VAL A 23 4.42 3.00 3.38
C VAL A 23 5.49 2.16 2.69
N GLY A 24 5.50 0.84 2.90
CA GLY A 24 6.44 -0.07 2.24
C GLY A 24 6.32 -0.02 0.72
N SER A 25 5.11 -0.02 0.16
CA SER A 25 4.91 0.13 -1.28
C SER A 25 5.41 1.48 -1.82
N GLU A 26 5.35 2.54 -1.03
CA GLU A 26 5.87 3.86 -1.40
C GLU A 26 7.40 3.88 -1.44
N GLU A 27 8.06 3.20 -0.51
CA GLU A 27 9.53 3.01 -0.49
C GLU A 27 9.98 2.18 -1.69
N ILE A 28 9.26 1.10 -2.00
CA ILE A 28 9.55 0.23 -3.15
C ILE A 28 9.45 1.01 -4.46
N ILE A 29 8.42 1.85 -4.64
CA ILE A 29 8.29 2.74 -5.81
C ILE A 29 9.49 3.68 -5.92
N ASP A 30 9.96 4.25 -4.80
CA ASP A 30 11.12 5.13 -4.82
C ASP A 30 12.35 4.38 -5.33
N THR A 31 12.63 3.20 -4.79
CA THR A 31 13.77 2.37 -5.20
C THR A 31 13.67 1.91 -6.66
N LEU A 32 12.53 1.37 -7.09
CA LEU A 32 12.35 0.90 -8.46
C LEU A 32 12.44 2.04 -9.47
N TYR A 33 11.90 3.22 -9.15
CA TYR A 33 11.99 4.39 -10.02
C TYR A 33 13.43 4.84 -10.21
N GLU A 34 14.26 4.85 -9.17
CA GLU A 34 15.68 5.21 -9.32
C GLU A 34 16.41 4.26 -10.27
N ALA A 35 16.08 2.96 -10.26
CA ALA A 35 16.68 1.98 -11.18
C ALA A 35 16.31 2.18 -12.66
N VAL A 36 15.18 2.85 -12.96
CA VAL A 36 14.73 3.10 -14.34
C VAL A 36 14.59 4.58 -14.66
N ARG A 37 15.22 5.46 -13.86
CA ARG A 37 15.08 6.91 -13.98
C ARG A 37 15.40 7.42 -15.39
N GLU A 38 16.37 6.80 -16.06
CA GLU A 38 16.77 7.16 -17.43
C GLU A 38 15.74 6.75 -18.49
N LYS A 39 14.94 5.70 -18.22
CA LYS A 39 13.91 5.17 -19.13
C LYS A 39 12.53 5.76 -18.85
N VAL A 40 12.26 6.12 -17.59
CA VAL A 40 10.96 6.63 -17.13
C VAL A 40 11.08 8.12 -16.83
N ASN A 41 10.55 8.92 -17.75
CA ASN A 41 10.69 10.37 -17.73
C ASN A 41 10.03 11.06 -16.51
N LYS A 42 9.11 10.38 -15.82
CA LYS A 42 8.40 10.95 -14.66
C LYS A 42 8.10 9.94 -13.58
N LYS A 43 8.46 10.29 -12.35
CA LYS A 43 8.12 9.52 -11.14
C LYS A 43 6.61 9.37 -10.95
N PRO A 44 6.11 8.15 -10.67
CA PRO A 44 4.70 7.95 -10.35
C PRO A 44 4.25 8.77 -9.14
N LYS A 45 3.09 9.43 -9.26
CA LYS A 45 2.56 10.28 -8.19
C LYS A 45 2.01 9.43 -7.04
N THR A 46 2.69 9.44 -5.92
CA THR A 46 2.21 8.82 -4.68
C THR A 46 1.49 9.84 -3.80
N TYR A 47 0.30 9.49 -3.28
CA TYR A 47 -0.52 10.38 -2.45
C TYR A 47 -0.07 10.37 -0.97
N ARG A 48 1.25 10.30 -0.70
CA ARG A 48 1.83 10.03 0.64
C ARG A 48 1.26 10.91 1.75
N LYS A 49 1.27 12.23 1.52
CA LYS A 49 0.79 13.24 2.48
C LYS A 49 -0.70 13.06 2.78
N LEU A 50 -1.51 12.84 1.75
CA LEU A 50 -2.96 12.66 1.89
C LEU A 50 -3.29 11.34 2.58
N ALA A 51 -2.64 10.25 2.16
CA ALA A 51 -2.86 8.92 2.72
C ALA A 51 -2.45 8.83 4.19
N ARG A 52 -1.34 9.48 4.58
CA ARG A 52 -0.93 9.64 5.98
C ARG A 52 -1.95 10.44 6.77
N LYS A 53 -2.44 11.56 6.25
CA LYS A 53 -3.47 12.37 6.91
C LYS A 53 -4.76 11.57 7.14
N ASP A 54 -5.20 10.81 6.14
CA ASP A 54 -6.39 9.96 6.22
C ASP A 54 -6.23 8.83 7.25
N TYR A 55 -5.04 8.22 7.34
CA TYR A 55 -4.71 7.25 8.39
C TYR A 55 -4.76 7.89 9.78
N LEU A 56 -4.01 8.98 9.99
CA LEU A 56 -3.89 9.65 11.30
C LEU A 56 -5.24 10.16 11.84
N LYS A 57 -6.15 10.57 10.95
CA LYS A 57 -7.51 11.01 11.32
C LYS A 57 -8.29 9.94 12.08
N VAL A 58 -8.02 8.65 11.81
CA VAL A 58 -8.68 7.53 12.50
C VAL A 58 -7.78 6.92 13.57
N ALA A 59 -6.49 6.77 13.31
CA ALA A 59 -5.53 6.18 14.24
C ALA A 59 -5.37 6.99 15.54
N LYS A 60 -5.46 8.32 15.50
CA LYS A 60 -5.34 9.17 16.70
C LYS A 60 -6.59 9.17 17.60
N LYS A 61 -7.67 8.50 17.22
CA LYS A 61 -8.91 8.50 18.01
C LYS A 61 -8.90 7.37 19.03
N ARG A 62 -9.23 7.68 20.29
CA ARG A 62 -9.35 6.69 21.37
C ARG A 62 -10.35 5.57 21.06
N LYS A 63 -11.51 5.91 20.47
CA LYS A 63 -12.56 4.95 20.08
C LYS A 63 -13.20 5.37 18.74
N PRO A 64 -12.63 4.99 17.58
CA PRO A 64 -13.23 5.29 16.28
C PRO A 64 -14.49 4.44 16.06
N ARG A 65 -15.54 5.06 15.48
CA ARG A 65 -16.76 4.33 15.12
C ARG A 65 -16.45 3.27 14.04
N THR A 66 -17.16 2.15 14.03
CA THR A 66 -16.98 1.07 13.04
C THR A 66 -17.05 1.57 11.59
N LYS A 67 -18.00 2.47 11.27
CA LYS A 67 -18.11 3.09 9.95
C LYS A 67 -16.85 3.90 9.57
N GLN A 68 -16.22 4.57 10.53
CA GLN A 68 -14.99 5.34 10.30
C GLN A 68 -13.80 4.41 10.05
N ARG A 69 -13.67 3.31 10.80
CA ARG A 69 -12.65 2.28 10.57
C ARG A 69 -12.77 1.68 9.17
N LYS A 70 -13.97 1.20 8.80
CA LYS A 70 -14.24 0.63 7.47
C LYS A 70 -13.89 1.62 6.34
N LYS A 71 -14.23 2.90 6.49
CA LYS A 71 -13.89 3.94 5.51
C LYS A 71 -12.38 4.16 5.40
N ALA A 72 -11.65 4.16 6.52
CA ALA A 72 -10.20 4.32 6.52
C ALA A 72 -9.48 3.12 5.89
N ILE A 73 -9.92 1.90 6.20
CA ILE A 73 -9.43 0.65 5.59
C ILE A 73 -9.62 0.70 4.07
N LYS A 74 -10.84 1.02 3.61
CA LYS A 74 -11.13 1.16 2.16
C LYS A 74 -10.19 2.18 1.49
N LYS A 75 -9.92 3.31 2.15
CA LYS A 75 -8.98 4.32 1.64
C LYS A 75 -7.54 3.79 1.57
N GLN A 76 -7.04 3.14 2.62
CA GLN A 76 -5.69 2.57 2.63
C GLN A 76 -5.52 1.52 1.53
N LEU A 77 -6.50 0.62 1.36
CA LEU A 77 -6.51 -0.36 0.26
C LEU A 77 -6.49 0.32 -1.12
N GLN A 78 -7.24 1.40 -1.31
CA GLN A 78 -7.21 2.15 -2.56
C GLN A 78 -5.87 2.85 -2.83
N TYR A 79 -5.15 3.29 -1.80
CA TYR A 79 -3.80 3.81 -1.98
C TYR A 79 -2.82 2.70 -2.34
N LEU A 80 -2.90 1.57 -1.63
CA LEU A 80 -2.08 0.40 -1.87
C LEU A 80 -2.27 -0.13 -3.29
N LYS A 81 -3.52 -0.29 -3.76
CA LYS A 81 -3.83 -0.72 -5.13
C LYS A 81 -3.20 0.19 -6.19
N ARG A 82 -3.23 1.51 -5.99
CA ARG A 82 -2.59 2.45 -6.92
C ARG A 82 -1.07 2.31 -6.91
N ASN A 83 -0.48 2.14 -5.73
CA ASN A 83 0.95 1.94 -5.60
C ASN A 83 1.41 0.64 -6.26
N LEU A 84 0.66 -0.45 -6.12
CA LEU A 84 0.94 -1.71 -6.82
C LEU A 84 0.87 -1.54 -8.33
N GLY A 85 -0.13 -0.82 -8.86
CA GLY A 85 -0.17 -0.50 -10.29
C GLY A 85 1.03 0.31 -10.78
N HIS A 86 1.56 1.22 -9.97
CA HIS A 86 2.80 1.93 -10.30
C HIS A 86 4.03 1.00 -10.27
N ILE A 87 4.09 0.06 -9.33
CA ILE A 87 5.17 -0.94 -9.27
C ILE A 87 5.15 -1.80 -10.53
N GLU A 88 3.98 -2.28 -10.95
CA GLU A 88 3.81 -3.03 -12.21
C GLU A 88 4.28 -2.24 -13.43
N GLN A 89 3.91 -0.95 -13.52
CA GLN A 89 4.35 -0.07 -14.61
C GLN A 89 5.86 0.13 -14.63
N LEU A 90 6.49 0.31 -13.46
CA LEU A 90 7.95 0.45 -13.36
C LEU A 90 8.66 -0.84 -13.75
N MET A 91 8.11 -1.99 -13.37
CA MET A 91 8.63 -3.29 -13.81
C MET A 91 8.51 -3.47 -15.32
N GLN A 92 7.39 -3.08 -15.94
CA GLN A 92 7.23 -3.10 -17.40
C GLN A 92 8.22 -2.16 -18.12
N ALA A 93 8.62 -1.06 -17.48
CA ALA A 93 9.65 -0.17 -17.98
C ALA A 93 11.09 -0.72 -17.81
N GLY A 94 11.23 -1.93 -17.27
CA GLY A 94 12.50 -2.64 -17.12
C GLY A 94 13.13 -2.51 -15.72
N ALA A 95 12.37 -2.15 -14.68
CA ALA A 95 12.87 -2.17 -13.32
C ALA A 95 13.02 -3.61 -12.83
N LEU A 96 14.20 -3.96 -12.33
CA LEU A 96 14.48 -5.30 -11.80
C LEU A 96 14.33 -5.34 -10.29
N PHE A 97 13.91 -6.50 -9.78
CA PHE A 97 13.82 -6.74 -8.33
C PHE A 97 15.18 -6.70 -7.63
N GLU A 98 16.28 -6.87 -8.37
CA GLU A 98 17.65 -6.77 -7.86
C GLU A 98 17.96 -5.38 -7.26
N GLY A 99 17.25 -4.35 -7.70
CA GLY A 99 17.34 -3.02 -7.09
C GLY A 99 16.74 -2.93 -5.69
N LEU A 100 15.93 -3.91 -5.26
CA LEU A 100 15.31 -3.92 -3.94
C LEU A 100 16.22 -4.56 -2.90
N SER A 101 16.25 -3.98 -1.71
CA SER A 101 16.83 -4.66 -0.55
C SER A 101 16.03 -5.93 -0.20
N ALA A 102 16.69 -6.92 0.41
CA ALA A 102 16.03 -8.14 0.86
C ALA A 102 14.81 -7.88 1.77
N ALA A 103 14.85 -6.81 2.56
CA ALA A 103 13.73 -6.38 3.40
C ALA A 103 12.56 -5.83 2.56
N GLN A 104 12.83 -5.01 1.55
CA GLN A 104 11.80 -4.50 0.63
C GLN A 104 11.18 -5.62 -0.20
N TYR A 105 11.98 -6.56 -0.69
CA TYR A 105 11.49 -7.72 -1.42
C TYR A 105 10.55 -8.57 -0.57
N LYS A 106 10.94 -8.89 0.68
CA LYS A 106 10.05 -9.59 1.63
C LYS A 106 8.76 -8.80 1.89
N LYS A 107 8.84 -7.48 2.10
CA LYS A 107 7.64 -6.63 2.25
C LYS A 107 6.73 -6.72 1.02
N LEU A 108 7.28 -6.64 -0.19
CA LEU A 108 6.51 -6.73 -1.44
C LEU A 108 5.77 -8.07 -1.55
N LEU A 109 6.45 -9.18 -1.25
CA LEU A 109 5.84 -10.52 -1.27
C LEU A 109 4.67 -10.64 -0.29
N VAL A 110 4.80 -10.06 0.90
CA VAL A 110 3.70 -10.02 1.88
C VAL A 110 2.53 -9.18 1.36
N ILE A 111 2.80 -8.02 0.77
CA ILE A 111 1.76 -7.12 0.23
C ILE A 111 0.99 -7.75 -0.92
N ILE A 112 1.66 -8.50 -1.80
CA ILE A 112 1.00 -9.15 -2.96
C ILE A 112 0.13 -10.34 -2.52
N ARG A 113 0.48 -10.99 -1.40
CA ARG A 113 -0.22 -12.18 -0.89
C ARG A 113 -1.47 -11.86 -0.06
N THR A 114 -1.66 -10.61 0.37
CA THR A 114 -2.79 -10.13 1.20
C THR A 114 -3.96 -9.62 0.37
#